data_AF-A0A833YNK3-F1
#
_entry.id   AF-A0A833YNK3-F1
#
_cell.length_a   1.000
_cell.length_b   1.000
_cell.length_c   1.000
_cell.angle_alpha   90.00
_cell.angle_beta   90.00
_cell.angle_gamma   90.00
#
_symmetry.space_group_name_H-M   'P 1'
#
loop_
_entity.id
_entity.type
_entity.pdbx_description
1 polymer ?
#
loop_
_entity_poly.entity_id
_entity_poly.type
_entity_poly.pdbx_seq_one_letter_code
_entity_poly.pdbx_strand_id
1 'polypeptide(L)'
;MVQYHGAEAAQRFILTVMNMVYNMFQHHSLGIKVNIQVTKLVLLRQRPAKLSIGHHGERSLESFCHWQNEEYGGARYLGNNQVPGGKDDTPPVDAAVFVTRTDFCVHKDEPCDTVGIAYLGGVCSAKRKCVLAEDNGLNLAFTIAHELGHNLGMNHDDDHSSCAGRSHIMSGEWVKGRNPSDLSWSSCSRDDLENFLKSKVSTCLLVTDPRSQHAVRLPHKLPGMHYSANEQCQILFGTNATFCRNMEHLMCAGLWCLVEGDASCKTKLDPPLDGTECGADKWCRAGECVSKTPIPEHVDGDWSPWGSWSMCSRTCGTGARFRQRKCDNPPPGPGGAHCLGASVEHAVCESLPCPKGLPSFRDQQCQTHDRLSSKKKGLLTAVVVDDKPCELYCSPLGKEAPLLVADRVLDGTPCGPYETDLCVHGRCQVMCLLCVLGGGGFEEEAPSPPGRLVWGSRGLGRWGPLLQAHGQATPKSRWLQE
;
A
#
# COMPACT_ATOMS: atom_id res chain seq x y z
N MET A 1 -1.82 15.65 1.83
CA MET A 1 -1.53 14.21 1.65
C MET A 1 -2.30 13.60 0.50
N VAL A 2 -3.54 13.11 0.68
CA VAL A 2 -4.27 12.32 -0.34
C VAL A 2 -4.51 13.09 -1.64
N GLN A 3 -4.90 14.37 -1.57
CA GLN A 3 -5.10 15.20 -2.77
C GLN A 3 -3.80 15.47 -3.54
N TYR A 4 -2.66 15.53 -2.84
CA TYR A 4 -1.37 15.88 -3.43
C TYR A 4 -0.67 14.65 -4.03
N HIS A 5 -0.54 13.57 -3.26
CA HIS A 5 0.15 12.35 -3.69
C HIS A 5 -0.77 11.35 -4.40
N GLY A 6 -2.09 11.38 -4.15
CA GLY A 6 -3.00 10.28 -4.46
C GLY A 6 -3.07 9.26 -3.32
N ALA A 7 -4.16 8.50 -3.22
CA ALA A 7 -4.42 7.62 -2.07
C ALA A 7 -3.38 6.47 -1.94
N GLU A 8 -3.12 5.74 -3.03
CA GLU A 8 -2.18 4.61 -3.02
C GLU A 8 -0.74 5.08 -2.77
N ALA A 9 -0.32 6.17 -3.40
CA ALA A 9 1.02 6.72 -3.22
C ALA A 9 1.19 7.31 -1.82
N ALA A 10 0.17 8.02 -1.27
CA ALA A 10 0.20 8.50 0.11
C ALA A 10 0.31 7.34 1.11
N GLN A 11 -0.39 6.23 0.89
CA GLN A 11 -0.26 5.03 1.72
C GLN A 11 1.17 4.50 1.70
N ARG A 12 1.74 4.26 0.53
CA ARG A 12 3.13 3.78 0.41
C ARG A 12 4.11 4.75 1.06
N PHE A 13 3.93 6.05 0.85
CA PHE A 13 4.79 7.11 1.37
C PHE A 13 4.81 7.10 2.90
N ILE A 14 3.64 7.10 3.54
CA ILE A 14 3.53 7.07 5.00
C ILE A 14 4.12 5.78 5.57
N LEU A 15 3.90 4.62 4.94
CA LEU A 15 4.47 3.36 5.44
C LEU A 15 6.00 3.31 5.32
N THR A 16 6.57 3.87 4.25
CA THR A 16 8.02 4.00 4.14
C THR A 16 8.58 4.95 5.20
N VAL A 17 7.94 6.10 5.40
CA VAL A 17 8.31 7.06 6.45
C VAL A 17 8.26 6.42 7.84
N MET A 18 7.20 5.67 8.16
CA MET A 18 7.10 4.97 9.45
C MET A 18 8.12 3.85 9.61
N ASN A 19 8.55 3.20 8.53
CA ASN A 19 9.66 2.24 8.56
C ASN A 19 11.00 2.94 8.89
N MET A 20 11.22 4.14 8.34
CA MET A 20 12.38 4.97 8.69
C MET A 20 12.35 5.38 10.17
N VAL A 21 11.19 5.83 10.67
CA VAL A 21 10.98 6.15 12.09
C VAL A 21 11.30 4.93 12.96
N TYR A 22 10.77 3.75 12.61
CA TYR A 22 11.06 2.51 13.33
C TYR A 22 12.56 2.25 13.43
N ASN A 23 13.31 2.38 12.32
CA ASN A 23 14.76 2.18 12.29
C ASN A 23 15.51 3.20 13.16
N MET A 24 15.07 4.46 13.21
CA MET A 24 15.67 5.46 14.12
C MET A 24 15.51 5.04 15.58
N PHE A 25 14.33 4.54 15.98
CA PHE A 25 14.11 4.03 17.34
C PHE A 25 14.81 2.68 17.62
N GLN A 26 15.26 1.96 16.59
CA GLN A 26 16.15 0.79 16.75
C GLN A 26 17.63 1.16 16.82
N HIS A 27 18.00 2.43 16.58
CA HIS A 27 19.40 2.84 16.55
C HIS A 27 20.08 2.63 17.91
N HIS A 28 21.28 2.04 17.91
CA HIS A 28 21.98 1.64 19.13
C HIS A 28 22.30 2.81 20.08
N SER A 29 22.36 4.05 19.55
CA SER A 29 22.62 5.24 20.36
C SER A 29 21.47 5.59 21.32
N LEU A 30 20.25 5.11 21.07
CA LEU A 30 19.14 5.29 22.00
C LEU A 30 19.33 4.47 23.28
N GLY A 31 20.09 3.37 23.22
CA GLY A 31 20.38 2.48 24.36
C GLY A 31 19.19 1.63 24.83
N ILE A 32 17.96 2.04 24.53
CA ILE A 32 16.72 1.36 24.90
C ILE A 32 15.99 0.94 23.62
N LYS A 33 15.53 -0.32 23.55
CA LYS A 33 14.75 -0.82 22.42
C LYS A 33 13.30 -0.39 22.56
N VAL A 34 12.87 0.56 21.74
CA VAL A 34 11.46 0.96 21.61
C VAL A 34 10.93 0.44 20.29
N ASN A 35 9.87 -0.38 20.32
CA ASN A 35 9.30 -0.95 19.10
C ASN A 35 8.11 -0.11 18.62
N ILE A 36 8.31 0.66 17.55
CA ILE A 36 7.25 1.45 16.92
C ILE A 36 6.49 0.58 15.92
N GLN A 37 5.19 0.38 16.15
CA GLN A 37 4.33 -0.41 15.27
C GLN A 37 3.13 0.40 14.76
N VAL A 38 2.91 0.35 13.45
CA VAL A 38 1.72 0.95 12.83
C VAL A 38 0.58 -0.06 12.92
N THR A 39 -0.35 0.19 13.84
CA THR A 39 -1.54 -0.67 14.02
C THR A 39 -2.71 -0.29 13.12
N LYS A 40 -2.79 0.99 12.73
CA LYS A 40 -3.85 1.50 11.86
C LYS A 40 -3.36 2.71 11.05
N LEU A 41 -3.68 2.71 9.75
CA LEU A 41 -3.45 3.84 8.85
C LEU A 41 -4.80 4.32 8.31
N VAL A 42 -5.09 5.61 8.47
CA VAL A 42 -6.35 6.22 8.03
C VAL A 42 -6.07 7.31 7.01
N LEU A 43 -6.56 7.14 5.78
CA LEU A 43 -6.45 8.13 4.72
C LEU A 43 -7.72 8.97 4.65
N LEU A 44 -7.63 10.21 5.13
CA LEU A 44 -8.74 11.16 5.06
C LEU A 44 -8.82 11.76 3.65
N ARG A 45 -9.82 11.36 2.85
CA ARG A 45 -10.12 11.96 1.53
C ARG A 45 -10.70 13.37 1.67
N GLN A 46 -11.47 13.60 2.75
CA GLN A 46 -12.02 14.89 3.14
C GLN A 46 -11.79 15.07 4.65
N ARG A 47 -11.56 16.30 5.07
CA ARG A 47 -11.32 16.62 6.48
C ARG A 47 -12.66 16.58 7.25
N PRO A 48 -12.80 15.78 8.32
CA PRO A 48 -13.99 15.77 9.15
C PRO A 48 -14.28 17.15 9.76
N ALA A 49 -15.55 17.51 9.93
CA ALA A 49 -15.95 18.83 10.44
C ALA A 49 -15.40 19.15 11.85
N LYS A 50 -15.20 18.12 12.68
CA LYS A 50 -14.65 18.25 14.04
C LYS A 50 -13.12 18.36 14.09
N LEU A 51 -12.44 18.16 12.95
CA LEU A 51 -10.99 18.21 12.86
C LEU A 51 -10.58 19.49 12.13
N SER A 52 -10.06 20.46 12.89
CA SER A 52 -9.61 21.75 12.37
C SER A 52 -8.08 21.78 12.32
N ILE A 53 -7.53 21.88 11.10
CA ILE A 53 -6.09 22.02 10.86
C ILE A 53 -5.88 23.29 10.05
N GLY A 54 -5.18 24.27 10.63
CA GLY A 54 -4.83 25.54 10.01
C GLY A 54 -3.39 25.93 10.36
N HIS A 55 -3.04 27.19 10.08
CA HIS A 55 -1.68 27.72 10.27
C HIS A 55 -1.27 27.81 11.75
N HIS A 56 -2.21 27.88 12.69
CA HIS A 56 -1.89 27.87 14.11
C HIS A 56 -1.70 26.44 14.65
N GLY A 57 -0.45 26.01 14.78
CA GLY A 57 0.00 24.68 15.15
C GLY A 57 -0.58 24.17 16.48
N GLU A 58 -0.54 24.98 17.55
CA GLU A 58 -1.09 24.58 18.86
C GLU A 58 -2.60 24.27 18.80
N ARG A 59 -3.40 25.14 18.16
CA ARG A 59 -4.84 24.90 17.94
C ARG A 59 -5.10 23.67 17.06
N SER A 60 -4.27 23.48 16.03
CA SER A 60 -4.34 22.31 15.15
C SER A 60 -4.03 21.01 15.91
N LEU A 61 -3.01 21.02 16.77
CA LEU A 61 -2.65 19.89 17.62
C LEU A 61 -3.80 19.58 18.58
N GLU A 62 -4.30 20.56 19.34
CA GLU A 62 -5.42 20.38 20.26
C GLU A 62 -6.66 19.79 19.57
N SER A 63 -7.03 20.33 18.39
CA SER A 63 -8.14 19.81 17.60
C SER A 63 -7.92 18.36 17.18
N PHE A 64 -6.71 17.99 16.76
CA PHE A 64 -6.37 16.62 16.40
C PHE A 64 -6.43 15.67 17.60
N CYS A 65 -5.88 16.06 18.76
CA CYS A 65 -5.93 15.27 19.98
C CYS A 65 -7.36 14.97 20.42
N HIS A 66 -8.22 16.00 20.37
CA HIS A 66 -9.64 15.85 20.69
C HIS A 66 -10.33 14.87 19.74
N TRP A 67 -10.19 15.07 18.43
CA TRP A 67 -10.79 14.21 17.41
C TRP A 67 -10.30 12.76 17.51
N GLN A 68 -8.99 12.56 17.66
CA GLN A 68 -8.40 11.23 17.81
C GLN A 68 -8.97 10.51 19.02
N ASN A 69 -9.10 11.19 20.15
CA ASN A 69 -9.64 10.58 21.37
C ASN A 69 -11.14 10.28 21.26
N GLU A 70 -11.93 11.12 20.59
CA GLU A 70 -13.35 10.83 20.32
C GLU A 70 -13.55 9.64 19.38
N GLU A 71 -12.68 9.50 18.36
CA GLU A 71 -12.77 8.43 17.38
C GLU A 71 -12.17 7.10 17.85
N TYR A 72 -11.06 7.17 18.60
CA TYR A 72 -10.20 6.01 18.90
C TYR A 72 -9.80 5.89 20.38
N GLY A 73 -10.30 6.77 21.26
CA GLY A 73 -9.99 6.75 22.69
C GLY A 73 -10.98 5.95 23.55
N GLY A 74 -12.18 5.68 23.06
CA GLY A 74 -13.20 4.92 23.77
C GLY A 74 -13.34 3.48 23.26
N ALA A 75 -13.68 2.56 24.17
CA ALA A 75 -14.31 1.29 23.79
C ALA A 75 -15.68 1.62 23.19
N ARG A 76 -15.76 1.73 21.85
CA ARG A 76 -17.05 1.91 21.16
C ARG A 76 -17.83 0.61 21.27
N TYR A 77 -18.68 0.50 22.29
CA TYR A 77 -19.78 -0.46 22.31
C TYR A 77 -20.76 -0.12 21.19
N LEU A 78 -20.56 -0.72 20.01
CA LEU A 78 -21.54 -0.66 18.92
C LEU A 78 -22.69 -1.64 19.21
N GLY A 79 -23.57 -1.28 20.14
CA GLY A 79 -24.90 -1.86 20.27
C GLY A 79 -24.98 -3.28 20.88
N ASN A 80 -26.19 -3.58 21.39
CA ASN A 80 -26.50 -4.69 22.29
C ASN A 80 -26.02 -6.07 21.78
N ASN A 81 -25.28 -6.78 22.64
CA ASN A 81 -24.87 -8.19 22.56
C ASN A 81 -23.59 -8.55 21.80
N GLN A 82 -22.57 -7.69 21.78
CA GLN A 82 -21.22 -8.13 21.38
C GLN A 82 -20.22 -7.92 22.52
N VAL A 83 -19.50 -9.02 22.80
CA VAL A 83 -18.46 -9.13 23.83
C VAL A 83 -17.33 -8.14 23.51
N PRO A 84 -16.79 -7.39 24.50
CA PRO A 84 -15.61 -6.55 24.30
C PRO A 84 -14.46 -7.35 23.68
N GLY A 85 -13.86 -6.85 22.60
CA GLY A 85 -12.76 -7.52 21.89
C GLY A 85 -13.16 -8.26 20.61
N GLY A 86 -14.27 -7.86 19.97
CA GLY A 86 -14.65 -8.37 18.66
C GLY A 86 -13.57 -8.10 17.60
N LYS A 87 -13.55 -8.90 16.53
CA LYS A 87 -12.58 -8.80 15.42
C LYS A 87 -12.54 -7.41 14.74
N ASP A 88 -13.60 -6.62 14.91
CA ASP A 88 -13.79 -5.26 14.36
C ASP A 88 -13.59 -4.12 15.39
N ASP A 89 -13.31 -4.44 16.67
CA ASP A 89 -13.00 -3.41 17.66
C ASP A 89 -11.65 -2.77 17.33
N THR A 90 -11.64 -1.45 17.13
CA THR A 90 -10.37 -0.73 16.90
C THR A 90 -9.55 -0.76 18.19
N PRO A 91 -8.36 -1.40 18.21
CA PRO A 91 -7.55 -1.45 19.41
C PRO A 91 -7.10 -0.04 19.80
N PRO A 92 -7.02 0.26 21.11
CA PRO A 92 -6.49 1.53 21.57
C PRO A 92 -5.05 1.69 21.08
N VAL A 93 -4.71 2.91 20.64
CA VAL A 93 -3.35 3.27 20.23
C VAL A 93 -2.63 4.02 21.35
N ASP A 94 -1.33 3.81 21.50
CA ASP A 94 -0.51 4.48 22.51
C ASP A 94 -0.13 5.91 22.13
N ALA A 95 0.02 6.14 20.81
CA ALA A 95 0.26 7.43 20.18
C ALA A 95 -0.45 7.49 18.81
N ALA A 96 -0.73 8.69 18.33
CA ALA A 96 -1.35 8.96 17.04
C ALA A 96 -0.64 10.10 16.33
N VAL A 97 -0.30 9.89 15.06
CA VAL A 97 0.42 10.87 14.24
C VAL A 97 -0.51 11.39 13.14
N PHE A 98 -0.66 12.70 13.03
CA PHE A 98 -1.36 13.36 11.93
C PHE A 98 -0.36 13.99 10.99
N VAL A 99 -0.38 13.57 9.72
CA VAL A 99 0.48 14.15 8.68
C VAL A 99 -0.34 15.06 7.78
N THR A 100 0.11 16.31 7.65
CA THR A 100 -0.57 17.35 6.88
C THR A 100 0.34 18.00 5.83
N ARG A 101 -0.24 18.58 4.78
CA ARG A 101 0.47 19.48 3.83
C ARG A 101 0.14 20.95 4.09
N THR A 102 -0.61 21.23 5.16
CA THR A 102 -0.89 22.59 5.63
C THR A 102 0.33 23.04 6.41
N ASP A 103 0.99 24.09 5.91
CA ASP A 103 2.04 24.82 6.62
C ASP A 103 1.48 25.40 7.92
N PHE A 104 2.20 25.25 9.04
CA PHE A 104 1.78 25.77 10.34
C PHE A 104 2.94 26.32 11.18
N CYS A 105 2.64 27.31 12.00
CA CYS A 105 3.54 27.86 13.01
C CYS A 105 3.13 27.45 14.40
N VAL A 106 4.06 27.51 15.35
CA VAL A 106 3.73 27.28 16.76
C VAL A 106 2.67 28.28 17.28
N HIS A 107 2.81 29.58 17.01
CA HIS A 107 2.05 30.64 17.71
C HIS A 107 1.44 31.76 16.84
N LYS A 108 1.55 31.72 15.50
CA LYS A 108 1.04 32.78 14.60
C LYS A 108 0.47 32.23 13.29
N ASP A 109 -0.28 33.04 12.55
CA ASP A 109 -0.83 32.70 11.22
C ASP A 109 0.02 33.37 10.10
N GLU A 110 1.33 33.14 10.09
CA GLU A 110 2.31 33.61 9.08
C GLU A 110 3.13 32.41 8.56
N PRO A 111 4.00 32.48 7.54
CA PRO A 111 4.88 31.36 7.19
C PRO A 111 6.00 31.17 8.23
N CYS A 112 6.28 29.94 8.66
CA CYS A 112 7.24 29.61 9.73
C CYS A 112 8.09 28.37 9.44
N ASP A 113 9.25 28.26 10.08
CA ASP A 113 10.16 27.11 9.94
C ASP A 113 9.75 25.86 10.76
N THR A 114 8.54 25.85 11.35
CA THR A 114 8.06 24.74 12.19
C THR A 114 7.49 23.62 11.32
N VAL A 115 8.04 22.42 11.44
CA VAL A 115 7.59 21.24 10.66
C VAL A 115 6.86 20.20 11.49
N GLY A 116 6.90 20.30 12.83
CA GLY A 116 6.32 19.32 13.75
C GLY A 116 5.89 19.97 15.08
N ILE A 117 4.93 19.35 15.76
CA ILE A 117 4.56 19.70 17.14
C ILE A 117 3.93 18.51 17.87
N ALA A 118 4.32 18.30 19.12
CA ALA A 118 3.76 17.30 20.02
C ALA A 118 3.79 17.76 21.49
N TYR A 119 3.01 17.09 22.33
CA TYR A 119 3.11 17.27 23.78
C TYR A 119 4.28 16.48 24.37
N LEU A 120 5.01 17.08 25.30
CA LEU A 120 6.01 16.39 26.10
C LEU A 120 5.36 15.33 27.01
N GLY A 121 5.82 14.08 26.93
CA GLY A 121 5.32 12.96 27.73
C GLY A 121 3.83 12.65 27.52
N GLY A 122 3.30 12.97 26.32
CA GLY A 122 1.89 12.81 26.01
C GLY A 122 1.46 11.38 25.68
N VAL A 123 2.40 10.46 25.40
CA VAL A 123 2.09 9.05 25.14
C VAL A 123 1.31 8.44 26.31
N CYS A 124 0.44 7.47 26.04
CA CYS A 124 -0.51 6.89 27.02
C CYS A 124 -1.59 7.85 27.56
N SER A 125 -1.51 9.17 27.31
CA SER A 125 -2.54 10.11 27.73
C SER A 125 -3.71 10.11 26.77
N ALA A 126 -4.94 9.94 27.27
CA ALA A 126 -6.15 10.03 26.45
C ALA A 126 -6.25 11.36 25.67
N LYS A 127 -5.71 12.46 26.20
CA LYS A 127 -5.84 13.79 25.59
C LYS A 127 -4.56 14.33 24.94
N ARG A 128 -3.41 13.69 25.14
CA ARG A 128 -2.09 14.25 24.73
C ARG A 128 -1.24 13.31 23.88
N LYS A 129 -1.73 12.11 23.55
CA LYS A 129 -1.01 11.09 22.76
C LYS A 129 -0.96 11.37 21.25
N CYS A 130 -0.88 12.64 20.89
CA CYS A 130 -1.07 13.16 19.54
C CYS A 130 0.20 13.88 19.10
N VAL A 131 0.55 13.65 17.84
CA VAL A 131 1.69 14.25 17.14
C VAL A 131 1.17 14.84 15.84
N LEU A 132 1.55 16.08 15.53
CA LEU A 132 1.24 16.73 14.27
C LEU A 132 2.55 16.97 13.51
N ALA A 133 2.60 16.54 12.25
CA ALA A 133 3.77 16.68 11.40
C ALA A 133 3.40 17.20 10.00
N GLU A 134 4.18 18.14 9.49
CA GLU A 134 4.09 18.64 8.13
C GLU A 134 4.89 17.75 7.17
N ASP A 135 4.24 17.37 6.06
CA ASP A 135 4.89 16.69 4.95
C ASP A 135 5.82 17.66 4.19
N ASN A 136 7.10 17.56 4.56
CA ASN A 136 8.25 18.19 3.94
C ASN A 136 9.01 17.22 2.99
N GLY A 137 8.37 16.12 2.58
CA GLY A 137 8.97 15.03 1.82
C GLY A 137 9.51 13.92 2.74
N LEU A 138 10.60 13.29 2.34
CA LEU A 138 11.13 12.12 3.07
C LEU A 138 11.76 12.47 4.43
N ASN A 139 12.09 13.75 4.64
CA ASN A 139 12.52 14.26 5.94
C ASN A 139 11.42 14.20 7.01
N LEU A 140 10.17 13.94 6.60
CA LEU A 140 9.04 13.74 7.50
C LEU A 140 9.31 12.64 8.53
N ALA A 141 10.14 11.65 8.19
CA ALA A 141 10.54 10.61 9.13
C ALA A 141 11.29 11.18 10.34
N PHE A 142 12.17 12.16 10.14
CA PHE A 142 12.87 12.84 11.23
C PHE A 142 11.93 13.65 12.08
N THR A 143 11.07 14.43 11.43
CA THR A 143 10.04 15.21 12.11
C THR A 143 9.18 14.30 12.99
N ILE A 144 8.65 13.20 12.44
CA ILE A 144 7.83 12.26 13.22
C ILE A 144 8.64 11.63 14.35
N ALA A 145 9.89 11.22 14.12
CA ALA A 145 10.73 10.63 15.17
C ALA A 145 11.03 11.63 16.30
N HIS A 146 11.34 12.87 15.97
CA HIS A 146 11.56 13.98 16.90
C HIS A 146 10.31 14.23 17.75
N GLU A 147 9.15 14.40 17.10
CA GLU A 147 7.89 14.65 17.80
C GLU A 147 7.41 13.46 18.65
N LEU A 148 7.66 12.23 18.19
CA LEU A 148 7.45 11.05 19.03
C LEU A 148 8.42 11.01 20.21
N GLY A 149 9.64 11.51 20.06
CA GLY A 149 10.60 11.72 21.13
C GLY A 149 10.03 12.64 22.22
N HIS A 150 9.48 13.79 21.84
CA HIS A 150 8.72 14.65 22.77
C HIS A 150 7.58 13.88 23.44
N ASN A 151 6.77 13.14 22.68
CA ASN A 151 5.67 12.37 23.25
C ASN A 151 6.12 11.28 24.23
N LEU A 152 7.34 10.76 24.06
CA LEU A 152 8.06 9.84 24.93
C LEU A 152 8.90 10.53 26.03
N GLY A 153 8.72 11.83 26.22
CA GLY A 153 9.29 12.59 27.33
C GLY A 153 10.71 13.12 27.13
N MET A 154 11.22 13.12 25.90
CA MET A 154 12.53 13.71 25.58
C MET A 154 12.42 15.22 25.36
N ASN A 155 13.27 16.02 26.00
CA ASN A 155 13.38 17.45 25.71
C ASN A 155 14.33 17.69 24.52
N HIS A 156 14.47 18.95 24.11
CA HIS A 156 15.50 19.26 23.13
C HIS A 156 16.89 19.06 23.71
N ASP A 157 17.84 18.63 22.89
CA ASP A 157 19.23 18.47 23.32
C ASP A 157 19.86 19.81 23.74
N ASP A 158 19.37 20.92 23.19
CA ASP A 158 19.80 22.28 23.53
C ASP A 158 19.33 22.73 24.93
N ASP A 159 18.31 22.07 25.50
CA ASP A 159 17.88 22.28 26.89
C ASP A 159 18.85 21.62 27.89
N HIS A 160 19.73 20.74 27.41
CA HIS A 160 20.76 20.06 28.19
C HIS A 160 22.14 20.61 27.87
N SER A 161 22.80 21.25 28.86
CA SER A 161 24.11 21.88 28.66
C SER A 161 25.21 20.94 28.14
N SER A 162 25.11 19.63 28.39
CA SER A 162 26.06 18.61 27.95
C SER A 162 25.84 18.12 26.50
N CYS A 163 24.64 18.29 25.96
CA CYS A 163 24.26 17.84 24.62
C CYS A 163 24.02 19.01 23.65
N ALA A 164 23.95 20.25 24.16
CA ALA A 164 23.79 21.47 23.37
C ALA A 164 24.88 21.64 22.29
N GLY A 165 24.49 22.20 21.14
CA GLY A 165 25.39 22.51 20.03
C GLY A 165 25.87 21.29 19.22
N ARG A 166 25.35 20.09 19.50
CA ARG A 166 25.50 18.90 18.66
C ARG A 166 24.20 18.64 17.90
N SER A 167 24.33 18.07 16.70
CA SER A 167 23.18 17.71 15.88
C SER A 167 22.82 16.24 16.08
N HIS A 168 21.66 16.04 16.70
CA HIS A 168 21.04 14.77 17.04
C HIS A 168 19.55 14.84 16.68
N ILE A 169 18.83 13.73 16.82
CA ILE A 169 17.40 13.69 16.48
C ILE A 169 16.59 14.72 17.28
N MET A 170 16.94 14.98 18.55
CA MET A 170 16.23 15.94 19.43
C MET A 170 16.85 17.34 19.44
N SER A 171 17.72 17.70 18.48
CA SER A 171 18.18 19.09 18.35
C SER A 171 17.05 20.04 17.98
N GLY A 172 17.03 21.25 18.53
CA GLY A 172 15.98 22.24 18.29
C GLY A 172 16.00 22.89 16.90
N GLU A 173 17.13 22.80 16.19
CA GLU A 173 17.27 23.28 14.82
C GLU A 173 17.77 22.16 13.90
N TRP A 174 17.10 22.00 12.75
CA TRP A 174 17.51 21.02 11.75
C TRP A 174 18.69 21.51 10.91
N VAL A 175 19.80 20.79 10.97
CA VAL A 175 20.96 21.05 10.10
C VAL A 175 20.74 20.37 8.75
N LYS A 176 20.36 21.15 7.73
CA LYS A 176 20.17 20.72 6.34
C LYS A 176 21.44 20.04 5.79
N GLY A 177 21.28 18.96 5.03
CA GLY A 177 22.38 18.30 4.30
C GLY A 177 23.14 17.23 5.08
N ARG A 178 22.53 16.63 6.10
CA ARG A 178 23.06 15.47 6.84
C ARG A 178 22.33 14.21 6.40
N ASN A 179 23.05 13.09 6.35
CA ASN A 179 22.43 11.81 6.01
C ASN A 179 21.44 11.39 7.09
N PRO A 180 20.22 10.98 6.69
CA PRO A 180 19.24 10.33 7.55
C PRO A 180 19.78 9.20 8.43
N SER A 181 20.70 8.42 7.88
CA SER A 181 21.33 7.26 8.50
C SER A 181 22.41 7.57 9.53
N ASP A 182 22.96 8.79 9.52
CA ASP A 182 23.99 9.24 10.46
C ASP A 182 23.38 9.93 11.69
N LEU A 183 22.05 10.09 11.69
CA LEU A 183 21.33 10.73 12.78
C LEU A 183 21.16 9.75 13.93
N SER A 184 21.75 10.14 15.05
CA SER A 184 21.76 9.39 16.30
C SER A 184 21.03 10.17 17.38
N TRP A 185 20.41 9.44 18.30
CA TRP A 185 19.97 9.98 19.59
C TRP A 185 21.18 10.36 20.44
N SER A 186 21.07 11.48 21.17
CA SER A 186 22.10 11.91 22.11
C SER A 186 22.08 11.05 23.38
N SER A 187 23.08 11.22 24.24
CA SER A 187 23.02 10.65 25.60
C SER A 187 21.89 11.27 26.44
N CYS A 188 21.59 12.57 26.24
CA CYS A 188 20.54 13.25 26.98
C CYS A 188 19.14 12.74 26.58
N SER A 189 18.90 12.50 25.28
CA SER A 189 17.62 11.91 24.83
C SER A 189 17.42 10.50 25.39
N ARG A 190 18.50 9.71 25.51
CA ARG A 190 18.48 8.39 26.15
C ARG A 190 18.10 8.49 27.63
N ASP A 191 18.75 9.39 28.36
CA ASP A 191 18.52 9.57 29.79
C ASP A 191 17.09 10.06 30.07
N ASP A 192 16.58 11.02 29.27
CA ASP A 192 15.21 11.50 29.34
C ASP A 192 14.20 10.37 29.10
N LEU A 193 14.40 9.56 28.05
CA LEU A 193 13.55 8.40 27.78
C LEU A 193 13.59 7.37 28.91
N GLU A 194 14.78 7.07 29.45
CA GLU A 194 14.90 6.11 30.55
C GLU A 194 14.12 6.60 31.78
N ASN A 195 14.20 7.89 32.08
CA ASN A 195 13.46 8.52 33.17
C ASN A 195 11.94 8.50 32.91
N PHE A 196 11.52 8.79 31.68
CA PHE A 196 10.11 8.71 31.29
C PHE A 196 9.57 7.29 31.41
N LEU A 197 10.30 6.28 30.93
CA LEU A 197 9.87 4.88 31.00
C LEU A 197 9.78 4.35 32.44
N LYS A 198 10.57 4.89 33.37
CA LYS A 198 10.46 4.59 34.82
C LYS A 198 9.23 5.24 35.48
N SER A 199 8.60 6.21 34.84
CA SER A 199 7.45 6.91 35.40
C SER A 199 6.15 6.09 35.32
N LYS A 200 5.15 6.44 36.14
CA LYS A 200 3.84 5.78 36.09
C LYS A 200 3.00 6.13 34.85
N VAL A 201 3.38 7.16 34.09
CA VAL A 201 2.60 7.61 32.93
C VAL A 201 2.89 6.79 31.67
N SER A 202 3.99 6.01 31.65
CA SER A 202 4.42 5.19 30.51
C SER A 202 3.80 3.79 30.48
N THR A 203 2.91 3.44 31.42
CA THR A 203 2.48 2.04 31.65
C THR A 203 1.77 1.38 30.48
N CYS A 204 1.19 2.15 29.54
CA CYS A 204 0.58 1.57 28.34
C CYS A 204 1.60 0.87 27.43
N LEU A 205 2.87 1.31 27.46
CA LEU A 205 3.94 0.79 26.61
C LEU A 205 4.50 -0.56 27.08
N LEU A 206 4.09 -1.04 28.27
CA LEU A 206 4.59 -2.30 28.85
C LEU A 206 3.91 -3.54 28.27
N VAL A 207 2.74 -3.39 27.63
CA VAL A 207 1.93 -4.50 27.14
C VAL A 207 1.63 -4.31 25.66
N THR A 208 2.18 -5.20 24.83
CA THR A 208 1.78 -5.28 23.43
C THR A 208 0.48 -6.06 23.31
N ASP A 209 -0.58 -5.46 22.78
CA ASP A 209 -1.86 -6.13 22.53
C ASP A 209 -1.64 -7.32 21.56
N PRO A 210 -1.96 -8.58 21.93
CA PRO A 210 -1.79 -9.74 21.04
C PRO A 210 -2.53 -9.63 19.71
N ARG A 211 -3.59 -8.82 19.62
CA ARG A 211 -4.35 -8.57 18.37
C ARG A 211 -3.56 -7.76 17.35
N SER A 212 -2.51 -7.06 17.78
CA SER A 212 -1.56 -6.37 16.90
C SER A 212 -0.74 -7.33 16.01
N GLN A 213 -0.90 -8.65 16.12
CA GLN A 213 -0.34 -9.62 15.17
C GLN A 213 -0.82 -9.41 13.72
N HIS A 214 -1.95 -8.73 13.49
CA HIS A 214 -2.40 -8.30 12.16
C HIS A 214 -1.90 -6.88 11.78
N ALA A 215 -0.80 -6.42 12.39
CA ALA A 215 -0.21 -5.11 12.17
C ALA A 215 0.03 -4.83 10.68
N VAL A 216 0.07 -3.54 10.34
CA VAL A 216 0.49 -3.13 9.01
C VAL A 216 1.94 -3.58 8.83
N ARG A 217 2.14 -4.52 7.92
CA ARG A 217 3.45 -5.08 7.63
C ARG A 217 4.30 -3.97 7.03
N LEU A 218 5.21 -3.41 7.83
CA LEU A 218 6.17 -2.43 7.34
C LEU A 218 7.02 -3.11 6.26
N PRO A 219 7.29 -2.42 5.14
CA PRO A 219 8.08 -3.03 4.09
C PRO A 219 9.48 -3.38 4.60
N HIS A 220 9.90 -4.62 4.40
CA HIS A 220 11.25 -5.10 4.74
C HIS A 220 12.34 -4.49 3.84
N LYS A 221 11.95 -3.74 2.80
CA LYS A 221 12.88 -3.11 1.86
C LYS A 221 13.41 -1.80 2.41
N LEU A 222 14.60 -1.43 1.95
CA LEU A 222 15.14 -0.12 2.20
C LEU A 222 14.27 0.95 1.50
N PRO A 223 14.10 2.14 2.09
CA PRO A 223 13.22 3.18 1.54
C PRO A 223 13.47 3.51 0.05
N GLY A 224 14.72 3.55 -0.40
CA GLY A 224 15.12 3.82 -1.78
C GLY A 224 14.84 2.68 -2.77
N MET A 225 14.48 1.49 -2.28
CA MET A 225 13.96 0.39 -3.12
C MET A 225 12.48 0.58 -3.47
N HIS A 226 11.78 1.49 -2.79
CA HIS A 226 10.39 1.86 -3.07
C HIS A 226 10.27 3.13 -3.92
N TYR A 227 11.26 4.01 -3.85
CA TYR A 227 11.29 5.27 -4.59
C TYR A 227 12.62 5.40 -5.32
N SER A 228 12.56 5.34 -6.64
CA SER A 228 13.68 5.69 -7.50
C SER A 228 14.13 7.14 -7.27
N ALA A 229 15.34 7.49 -7.71
CA ALA A 229 15.84 8.88 -7.62
C ALA A 229 14.88 9.89 -8.27
N ASN A 230 14.22 9.51 -9.38
CA ASN A 230 13.20 10.35 -10.03
C ASN A 230 11.98 10.55 -9.13
N GLU A 231 11.44 9.48 -8.54
CA GLU A 231 10.27 9.58 -7.67
C GLU A 231 10.58 10.38 -6.40
N GLN A 232 11.79 10.24 -5.85
CA GLN A 232 12.25 11.08 -4.75
C GLN A 232 12.32 12.57 -5.16
N CYS A 233 12.81 12.88 -6.37
CA CYS A 233 12.76 14.24 -6.90
C CYS A 233 11.32 14.75 -7.04
N GLN A 234 10.39 13.91 -7.48
CA GLN A 234 8.98 14.27 -7.61
C GLN A 234 8.32 14.57 -6.26
N ILE A 235 8.68 13.81 -5.23
CA ILE A 235 8.22 14.04 -3.85
C ILE A 235 8.75 15.39 -3.34
N LEU A 236 10.03 15.70 -3.59
CA LEU A 236 10.67 16.90 -3.04
C LEU A 236 10.32 18.20 -3.78
N PHE A 237 10.18 18.14 -5.11
CA PHE A 237 10.06 19.32 -5.98
C PHE A 237 8.81 19.33 -6.89
N GLY A 238 7.95 18.32 -6.79
CA GLY A 238 6.71 18.20 -7.57
C GLY A 238 6.84 17.28 -8.79
N THR A 239 5.72 16.90 -9.39
CA THR A 239 5.62 15.83 -10.41
C THR A 239 6.48 16.03 -11.66
N ASN A 240 6.86 17.26 -11.97
CA ASN A 240 7.67 17.60 -13.15
C ASN A 240 9.18 17.57 -12.86
N ALA A 241 9.59 17.10 -11.68
CA ALA A 241 10.98 16.94 -11.31
C ALA A 241 11.51 15.55 -11.69
N THR A 242 12.77 15.51 -12.12
CA THR A 242 13.49 14.27 -12.44
C THR A 242 14.90 14.32 -11.88
N PHE A 243 15.57 13.17 -11.77
CA PHE A 243 16.94 13.09 -11.33
C PHE A 243 17.89 13.78 -12.32
N CYS A 244 18.76 14.64 -11.80
CA CYS A 244 19.72 15.40 -12.59
C CYS A 244 20.94 14.53 -12.93
N ARG A 245 20.98 14.00 -14.16
CA ARG A 245 22.09 13.15 -14.64
C ARG A 245 23.46 13.83 -14.62
N ASN A 246 23.52 15.15 -14.81
CA ASN A 246 24.79 15.89 -14.75
C ASN A 246 25.46 15.84 -13.37
N MET A 247 24.69 15.57 -12.31
CA MET A 247 25.16 15.46 -10.93
C MET A 247 25.29 14.01 -10.45
N GLU A 248 25.31 13.03 -11.36
CA GLU A 248 25.41 11.60 -11.02
C GLU A 248 26.67 11.24 -10.22
N HIS A 249 27.77 11.98 -10.41
CA HIS A 249 28.99 11.83 -9.62
C HIS A 249 28.83 12.18 -8.12
N LEU A 250 27.76 12.89 -7.76
CA LEU A 250 27.38 13.21 -6.37
C LEU A 250 26.25 12.30 -5.86
N MET A 251 25.90 11.25 -6.60
CA MET A 251 24.91 10.27 -6.17
C MET A 251 25.29 9.69 -4.80
N CYS A 252 24.29 9.45 -3.96
CA CYS A 252 24.41 9.07 -2.55
C CYS A 252 24.91 10.18 -1.61
N ALA A 253 25.74 11.13 -2.06
CA ALA A 253 26.11 12.29 -1.24
C ALA A 253 25.01 13.37 -1.20
N GLY A 254 24.24 13.51 -2.28
CA GLY A 254 23.12 14.44 -2.36
C GLY A 254 22.19 14.12 -3.54
N LEU A 255 20.89 14.22 -3.32
CA LEU A 255 19.90 14.07 -4.38
C LEU A 255 19.72 15.40 -5.13
N TRP A 256 20.13 15.41 -6.40
CA TRP A 256 20.01 16.56 -7.30
C TRP A 256 18.90 16.32 -8.32
N CYS A 257 18.02 17.31 -8.46
CA CYS A 257 16.82 17.22 -9.26
C CYS A 257 16.77 18.34 -10.30
N LEU A 258 16.30 18.03 -11.50
CA LEU A 258 15.98 19.00 -12.54
C LEU A 258 14.46 19.10 -12.65
N VAL A 259 13.92 20.30 -12.47
CA VAL A 259 12.50 20.59 -12.69
C VAL A 259 12.33 21.11 -14.11
N GLU A 260 11.30 20.66 -14.81
CA GLU A 260 10.98 21.14 -16.15
C GLU A 260 10.86 22.68 -16.19
N GLY A 261 11.64 23.32 -17.07
CA GLY A 261 11.70 24.78 -17.21
C GLY A 261 12.85 25.46 -16.46
N ASP A 262 13.51 24.77 -15.51
CA ASP A 262 14.70 25.29 -14.86
C ASP A 262 15.96 25.02 -15.68
N ALA A 263 16.89 25.98 -15.69
CA ALA A 263 18.19 25.85 -16.37
C ALA A 263 19.24 25.09 -15.54
N SER A 264 19.04 24.96 -14.22
CA SER A 264 20.01 24.41 -13.29
C SER A 264 19.37 23.42 -12.33
N CYS A 265 20.13 22.40 -11.94
CA CYS A 265 19.68 21.40 -10.98
C CYS A 265 19.56 21.99 -9.57
N LYS A 266 18.49 21.61 -8.87
CA LYS A 266 18.16 22.01 -7.51
C LYS A 266 18.40 20.82 -6.57
N THR A 267 18.71 21.11 -5.31
CA THR A 267 18.87 20.09 -4.27
C THR A 267 18.41 20.66 -2.93
N LYS A 268 17.98 19.77 -2.03
CA LYS A 268 17.78 20.10 -0.62
C LYS A 268 18.98 19.71 0.26
N LEU A 269 20.08 19.31 -0.38
CA LEU A 269 21.33 18.84 0.22
C LEU A 269 21.25 17.46 0.90
N ASP A 270 20.06 16.86 0.98
CA ASP A 270 19.89 15.53 1.56
C ASP A 270 20.33 14.44 0.56
N PRO A 271 20.96 13.35 1.03
CA PRO A 271 21.24 12.19 0.18
C PRO A 271 19.94 11.54 -0.31
N PRO A 272 19.99 10.77 -1.40
CA PRO A 272 18.91 9.84 -1.72
C PRO A 272 18.77 8.79 -0.61
N LEU A 273 17.58 8.20 -0.52
CA LEU A 273 17.28 7.15 0.45
C LEU A 273 18.22 5.95 0.34
N ASP A 274 18.50 5.31 1.48
CA ASP A 274 19.18 4.01 1.49
C ASP A 274 18.42 3.00 0.60
N GLY A 275 19.15 2.26 -0.22
CA GLY A 275 18.61 1.35 -1.23
C GLY A 275 18.34 1.98 -2.60
N THR A 276 18.52 3.30 -2.77
CA THR A 276 18.40 3.97 -4.08
C THR A 276 19.51 3.50 -5.00
N GLU A 277 19.20 3.15 -6.24
CA GLU A 277 20.21 2.69 -7.19
C GLU A 277 21.19 3.82 -7.55
N CYS A 278 22.49 3.51 -7.45
CA CYS A 278 23.57 4.45 -7.75
C CYS A 278 24.57 3.92 -8.79
N GLY A 279 24.33 2.72 -9.31
CA GLY A 279 25.16 2.08 -10.33
C GLY A 279 24.75 0.63 -10.55
N ALA A 280 25.42 -0.04 -11.49
CA ALA A 280 25.21 -1.46 -11.75
C ALA A 280 25.52 -2.28 -10.49
N ASP A 281 24.51 -3.01 -9.99
CA ASP A 281 24.57 -3.79 -8.75
C ASP A 281 25.04 -3.02 -7.52
N LYS A 282 24.75 -1.71 -7.47
CA LYS A 282 25.06 -0.83 -6.34
C LYS A 282 23.84 -0.05 -5.87
N TRP A 283 23.83 0.30 -4.60
CA TRP A 283 22.83 1.19 -3.99
C TRP A 283 23.45 2.18 -3.03
N CYS A 284 22.72 3.24 -2.71
CA CYS A 284 23.11 4.15 -1.66
C CYS A 284 22.90 3.49 -0.30
N ARG A 285 23.90 3.58 0.57
CA ARG A 285 23.81 3.21 1.98
C ARG A 285 24.69 4.16 2.78
N ALA A 286 24.11 4.80 3.78
CA ALA A 286 24.84 5.75 4.61
C ALA A 286 25.58 6.85 3.83
N GLY A 287 24.95 7.35 2.77
CA GLY A 287 25.51 8.37 1.88
C GLY A 287 26.57 7.87 0.90
N GLU A 288 26.92 6.60 0.92
CA GLU A 288 27.91 6.02 0.01
C GLU A 288 27.28 5.07 -1.00
N CYS A 289 27.84 5.03 -2.22
CA CYS A 289 27.43 4.07 -3.25
C CYS A 289 28.13 2.73 -3.03
N VAL A 290 27.47 1.82 -2.33
CA VAL A 290 28.02 0.51 -1.98
C VAL A 290 27.48 -0.58 -2.90
N SER A 291 28.28 -1.64 -3.12
CA SER A 291 27.78 -2.84 -3.79
C SER A 291 26.57 -3.41 -3.05
N LYS A 292 25.60 -3.92 -3.78
CA LYS A 292 24.51 -4.76 -3.26
C LYS A 292 25.20 -6.03 -2.69
N THR A 293 25.72 -5.94 -1.46
CA THR A 293 26.39 -7.03 -0.72
C THR A 293 25.50 -8.28 -0.72
N PRO A 294 26.07 -9.51 -0.62
CA PRO A 294 25.30 -10.72 -0.76
C PRO A 294 24.10 -10.68 0.18
N ILE A 295 22.93 -10.97 -0.39
CA ILE A 295 21.66 -11.10 0.31
C ILE A 295 21.92 -12.03 1.52
N PRO A 296 21.60 -11.63 2.76
CA PRO A 296 21.73 -12.51 3.92
C PRO A 296 21.06 -13.86 3.64
N GLU A 297 21.62 -14.98 4.12
CA GLU A 297 21.15 -16.35 3.77
C GLU A 297 19.63 -16.54 3.94
N HIS A 298 18.98 -15.80 4.84
CA HIS A 298 17.55 -15.89 5.12
C HIS A 298 16.76 -14.62 4.76
N VAL A 299 16.75 -14.22 3.49
CA VAL A 299 15.84 -13.18 3.00
C VAL A 299 14.82 -13.77 2.06
N ASP A 300 13.54 -13.65 2.42
CA ASP A 300 12.43 -14.00 1.54
C ASP A 300 12.40 -13.04 0.34
N GLY A 301 12.15 -13.59 -0.84
CA GLY A 301 12.01 -12.83 -2.07
C GLY A 301 10.76 -11.97 -2.02
N ASP A 302 10.87 -10.73 -2.50
CA ASP A 302 9.72 -9.83 -2.62
C ASP A 302 9.60 -9.26 -4.04
N TRP A 303 8.36 -8.93 -4.41
CA TRP A 303 8.02 -8.49 -5.75
C TRP A 303 8.57 -7.09 -6.05
N SER A 304 9.11 -6.88 -7.24
CA SER A 304 9.37 -5.55 -7.80
C SER A 304 8.07 -4.76 -7.98
N PRO A 305 8.15 -3.43 -8.13
CA PRO A 305 7.01 -2.65 -8.56
C PRO A 305 6.41 -3.24 -9.84
N TRP A 306 5.09 -3.17 -9.98
CA TRP A 306 4.45 -3.49 -11.23
C TRP A 306 5.00 -2.60 -12.34
N GLY A 307 5.38 -3.22 -13.45
CA GLY A 307 5.73 -2.51 -14.67
C GLY A 307 4.54 -1.71 -15.23
N SER A 308 4.83 -0.88 -16.23
CA SER A 308 3.80 -0.18 -16.99
C SER A 308 2.84 -1.17 -17.64
N TRP A 309 1.56 -0.81 -17.69
CA TRP A 309 0.56 -1.54 -18.48
C TRP A 309 0.99 -1.64 -19.94
N SER A 310 0.80 -2.82 -20.53
CA SER A 310 0.93 -3.03 -21.96
C SER A 310 -0.06 -2.16 -22.73
N MET A 311 0.19 -2.00 -24.02
CA MET A 311 -0.86 -1.52 -24.93
C MET A 311 -2.08 -2.44 -24.85
N CYS A 312 -3.26 -1.87 -25.10
CA CYS A 312 -4.49 -2.64 -25.20
C CYS A 312 -4.37 -3.64 -26.35
N SER A 313 -4.82 -4.87 -26.17
CA SER A 313 -4.78 -5.90 -27.21
C SER A 313 -5.63 -5.54 -28.44
N ARG A 314 -6.53 -4.56 -28.31
CA ARG A 314 -7.41 -4.06 -29.37
C ARG A 314 -7.30 -2.54 -29.49
N THR A 315 -7.47 -2.06 -30.72
CA THR A 315 -7.53 -0.62 -31.04
C THR A 315 -8.96 -0.07 -31.05
N CYS A 316 -9.98 -0.93 -31.00
CA CYS A 316 -11.39 -0.59 -30.91
C CYS A 316 -12.16 -1.64 -30.08
N GLY A 317 -13.22 -1.20 -29.41
CA GLY A 317 -14.01 -2.02 -28.49
C GLY A 317 -13.25 -2.45 -27.23
N THR A 318 -13.74 -3.50 -26.58
CA THR A 318 -13.20 -4.03 -25.32
C THR A 318 -12.05 -5.00 -25.58
N GLY A 319 -10.87 -4.73 -25.02
CA GLY A 319 -9.68 -5.58 -25.07
C GLY A 319 -9.08 -5.84 -23.69
N ALA A 320 -7.91 -6.48 -23.66
CA ALA A 320 -7.16 -6.76 -22.45
C ALA A 320 -5.77 -6.11 -22.50
N ARG A 321 -5.26 -5.71 -21.35
CA ARG A 321 -3.87 -5.27 -21.15
C ARG A 321 -3.29 -5.98 -19.94
N PHE A 322 -1.98 -6.08 -19.88
CA PHE A 322 -1.28 -6.74 -18.78
C PHE A 322 -0.14 -5.90 -18.24
N ARG A 323 0.28 -6.17 -17.01
CA ARG A 323 1.55 -5.69 -16.45
C ARG A 323 2.25 -6.81 -15.71
N GLN A 324 3.55 -6.68 -15.52
CA GLN A 324 4.39 -7.72 -14.93
C GLN A 324 5.26 -7.16 -13.80
N ARG A 325 5.62 -8.02 -12.86
CA ARG A 325 6.58 -7.76 -11.80
C ARG A 325 7.48 -8.98 -11.62
N LYS A 326 8.68 -8.76 -11.09
CA LYS A 326 9.71 -9.79 -10.89
C LYS A 326 9.94 -10.03 -9.41
N CYS A 327 10.36 -11.24 -9.04
CA CYS A 327 10.69 -11.57 -7.65
C CYS A 327 12.17 -11.29 -7.38
N ASP A 328 12.56 -10.02 -7.46
CA ASP A 328 13.96 -9.58 -7.45
C ASP A 328 14.21 -8.37 -6.54
N ASN A 329 13.26 -8.02 -5.66
CA ASN A 329 13.36 -6.82 -4.86
C ASN A 329 13.05 -7.04 -3.36
N PRO A 330 13.89 -7.76 -2.60
CA PRO A 330 15.12 -8.41 -3.01
C PRO A 330 14.85 -9.78 -3.67
N PRO A 331 15.82 -10.35 -4.40
CA PRO A 331 15.76 -11.75 -4.79
C PRO A 331 15.76 -12.64 -3.53
N PRO A 332 15.08 -13.80 -3.56
CA PRO A 332 15.15 -14.75 -2.45
C PRO A 332 16.59 -15.20 -2.23
N GLY A 333 17.05 -15.11 -0.97
CA GLY A 333 18.34 -15.62 -0.54
C GLY A 333 18.35 -17.15 -0.42
N PRO A 334 19.53 -17.78 -0.23
CA PRO A 334 19.67 -19.22 -0.04
C PRO A 334 18.90 -19.76 1.19
N GLY A 335 17.65 -20.17 1.02
CA GLY A 335 16.77 -20.64 2.11
C GLY A 335 15.63 -19.68 2.46
N GLY A 336 15.49 -18.56 1.74
CA GLY A 336 14.32 -17.68 1.79
C GLY A 336 13.16 -18.19 0.93
N ALA A 337 11.94 -17.78 1.27
CA ALA A 337 10.74 -18.09 0.50
C ALA A 337 10.70 -17.33 -0.83
N HIS A 338 10.18 -17.95 -1.89
CA HIS A 338 9.85 -17.24 -3.13
C HIS A 338 8.62 -16.34 -2.93
N CYS A 339 8.51 -15.29 -3.75
CA CYS A 339 7.40 -14.34 -3.70
C CYS A 339 6.03 -15.04 -3.84
N LEU A 340 5.10 -14.70 -2.93
CA LEU A 340 3.73 -15.20 -2.94
C LEU A 340 2.83 -14.32 -3.81
N GLY A 341 2.00 -14.93 -4.66
CA GLY A 341 1.06 -14.23 -5.55
C GLY A 341 1.46 -14.26 -7.04
N ALA A 342 0.72 -13.55 -7.90
CA ALA A 342 0.97 -13.56 -9.33
C ALA A 342 2.10 -12.59 -9.74
N SER A 343 2.93 -13.02 -10.71
CA SER A 343 3.96 -12.18 -11.36
C SER A 343 3.40 -11.36 -12.52
N VAL A 344 2.19 -11.67 -12.98
CA VAL A 344 1.50 -11.01 -14.10
C VAL A 344 0.08 -10.66 -13.66
N GLU A 345 -0.37 -9.48 -14.07
CA GLU A 345 -1.70 -8.98 -13.76
C GLU A 345 -2.38 -8.49 -15.04
N HIS A 346 -3.68 -8.79 -15.18
CA HIS A 346 -4.47 -8.45 -16.37
C HIS A 346 -5.64 -7.55 -16.00
N ALA A 347 -5.98 -6.62 -16.90
CA ALA A 347 -7.11 -5.69 -16.77
C ALA A 347 -7.79 -5.44 -18.13
N VAL A 348 -9.08 -5.11 -18.09
CA VAL A 348 -9.84 -4.69 -19.27
C VAL A 348 -9.39 -3.29 -19.72
N CYS A 349 -9.36 -3.07 -21.02
CA CYS A 349 -9.21 -1.76 -21.63
C CYS A 349 -10.35 -1.51 -22.61
N GLU A 350 -10.99 -0.35 -22.52
CA GLU A 350 -12.04 0.07 -23.44
C GLU A 350 -11.50 1.08 -24.45
N SER A 351 -11.76 0.84 -25.73
CA SER A 351 -11.49 1.74 -26.84
C SER A 351 -12.79 2.14 -27.52
N LEU A 352 -12.72 3.11 -28.45
CA LEU A 352 -13.87 3.51 -29.26
C LEU A 352 -14.54 2.29 -29.91
N PRO A 353 -15.88 2.25 -30.03
CA PRO A 353 -16.58 1.15 -30.67
C PRO A 353 -16.04 0.87 -32.08
N CYS A 354 -15.88 -0.41 -32.42
CA CYS A 354 -15.43 -0.78 -33.76
C CYS A 354 -16.47 -0.38 -34.83
N PRO A 355 -16.03 0.06 -36.02
CA PRO A 355 -16.92 0.35 -37.15
C PRO A 355 -17.89 -0.81 -37.46
N LYS A 356 -19.15 -0.46 -37.76
CA LYS A 356 -20.18 -1.45 -38.12
C LYS A 356 -19.81 -2.16 -39.42
N GLY A 357 -19.96 -3.48 -39.45
CA GLY A 357 -19.65 -4.33 -40.61
C GLY A 357 -18.26 -4.98 -40.59
N LEU A 358 -17.45 -4.72 -39.55
CA LEU A 358 -16.21 -5.47 -39.34
C LEU A 358 -16.49 -6.87 -38.77
N PRO A 359 -15.71 -7.89 -39.18
CA PRO A 359 -15.77 -9.21 -38.58
C PRO A 359 -15.36 -9.16 -37.10
N SER A 360 -15.85 -10.12 -36.30
CA SER A 360 -15.53 -10.18 -34.86
C SER A 360 -14.03 -10.30 -34.63
N PHE A 361 -13.54 -9.93 -33.45
CA PHE A 361 -12.11 -10.04 -33.13
C PHE A 361 -11.60 -11.48 -33.23
N ARG A 362 -12.46 -12.47 -33.00
CA ARG A 362 -12.13 -13.90 -33.18
C ARG A 362 -12.15 -14.30 -34.66
N ASP A 363 -13.09 -13.80 -35.46
CA ASP A 363 -13.14 -14.05 -36.91
C ASP A 363 -11.92 -13.44 -37.63
N GLN A 364 -11.47 -12.27 -37.19
CA GLN A 364 -10.25 -11.64 -37.72
C GLN A 364 -9.03 -12.54 -37.53
N GLN A 365 -8.94 -13.26 -36.41
CA GLN A 365 -7.86 -14.23 -36.17
C GLN A 365 -7.95 -15.38 -37.19
N CYS A 366 -9.13 -15.95 -37.43
CA CYS A 366 -9.33 -16.98 -38.47
C CYS A 366 -8.96 -16.48 -39.89
N GLN A 367 -9.34 -15.24 -40.22
CA GLN A 367 -9.05 -14.62 -41.52
C GLN A 367 -7.56 -14.32 -41.72
N THR A 368 -6.83 -14.05 -40.64
CA THR A 368 -5.38 -13.81 -40.70
C THR A 368 -4.62 -15.10 -41.03
N HIS A 369 -5.13 -16.25 -40.56
CA HIS A 369 -4.56 -17.57 -40.83
C HIS A 369 -4.95 -18.17 -42.20
N ASP A 370 -5.96 -17.62 -42.88
CA ASP A 370 -6.39 -18.03 -44.23
C ASP A 370 -5.27 -17.83 -45.28
N ARG A 371 -4.32 -16.92 -45.02
CA ARG A 371 -3.17 -16.66 -45.90
C ARG A 371 -2.13 -17.78 -45.95
N LEU A 372 -2.15 -18.75 -45.03
CA LEU A 372 -1.22 -19.89 -45.03
C LEU A 372 -1.73 -21.12 -45.79
N SER A 373 -3.02 -21.15 -46.20
CA SER A 373 -3.62 -22.31 -46.87
C SER A 373 -3.88 -22.01 -48.35
N SER A 374 -2.83 -22.11 -49.17
CA SER A 374 -2.82 -21.81 -50.61
C SER A 374 -3.75 -22.65 -51.52
N LYS A 375 -4.86 -23.24 -51.03
CA LYS A 375 -5.74 -24.05 -51.90
C LYS A 375 -7.26 -23.89 -51.80
N LYS A 376 -7.87 -23.04 -50.95
CA LYS A 376 -9.32 -22.77 -51.06
C LYS A 376 -9.69 -21.33 -50.71
N LYS A 377 -10.18 -20.58 -51.70
CA LYS A 377 -10.83 -19.26 -51.54
C LYS A 377 -12.16 -19.41 -50.78
N GLY A 378 -12.14 -19.36 -49.46
CA GLY A 378 -13.36 -19.32 -48.66
C GLY A 378 -13.10 -18.60 -47.35
N LEU A 379 -13.93 -17.60 -47.03
CA LEU A 379 -13.82 -16.85 -45.78
C LEU A 379 -13.98 -17.80 -44.59
N LEU A 380 -12.93 -17.88 -43.75
CA LEU A 380 -12.98 -18.65 -42.50
C LEU A 380 -13.70 -17.83 -41.43
N THR A 381 -14.63 -18.48 -40.74
CA THR A 381 -15.34 -17.96 -39.58
C THR A 381 -14.94 -18.72 -38.34
N ALA A 382 -14.88 -18.03 -37.21
CA ALA A 382 -14.57 -18.62 -35.93
C ALA A 382 -15.74 -19.45 -35.41
N VAL A 383 -15.43 -20.60 -34.83
CA VAL A 383 -16.38 -21.45 -34.10
C VAL A 383 -15.92 -21.48 -32.65
N VAL A 384 -16.82 -21.18 -31.71
CA VAL A 384 -16.53 -21.31 -30.28
C VAL A 384 -16.92 -22.72 -29.85
N VAL A 385 -15.99 -23.44 -29.24
CA VAL A 385 -16.23 -24.77 -28.65
C VAL A 385 -16.38 -24.57 -27.15
N ASP A 386 -17.52 -24.97 -26.59
CA ASP A 386 -17.88 -24.69 -25.19
C ASP A 386 -16.89 -25.27 -24.18
N ASP A 387 -16.34 -26.46 -24.45
CA ASP A 387 -15.35 -27.10 -23.57
C ASP A 387 -14.01 -26.37 -23.55
N LYS A 388 -13.70 -25.62 -24.61
CA LYS A 388 -12.40 -24.97 -24.81
C LYS A 388 -12.55 -23.63 -25.55
N PRO A 389 -13.22 -22.65 -24.91
CA PRO A 389 -13.62 -21.44 -25.60
C PRO A 389 -12.44 -20.52 -25.92
N CYS A 390 -11.23 -20.78 -25.41
CA CYS A 390 -10.03 -19.98 -25.71
C CYS A 390 -9.06 -20.64 -26.70
N GLU A 391 -9.43 -21.75 -27.31
CA GLU A 391 -8.76 -22.30 -28.49
C GLU A 391 -9.35 -21.67 -29.77
N LEU A 392 -8.53 -21.49 -30.81
CA LEU A 392 -8.98 -20.90 -32.08
C LEU A 392 -9.42 -22.00 -33.04
N TYR A 393 -10.72 -22.23 -33.11
CA TYR A 393 -11.34 -23.10 -34.09
C TYR A 393 -11.92 -22.29 -35.24
N CYS A 394 -11.61 -22.67 -36.48
CA CYS A 394 -12.08 -22.01 -37.67
C CYS A 394 -12.74 -23.00 -38.62
N SER A 395 -13.84 -22.60 -39.25
CA SER A 395 -14.52 -23.38 -40.29
C SER A 395 -14.75 -22.53 -41.54
N PRO A 396 -14.64 -23.12 -42.74
CA PRO A 396 -15.16 -22.48 -43.95
C PRO A 396 -16.69 -22.47 -43.88
N LEU A 397 -17.31 -21.38 -44.30
CA LEU A 397 -18.77 -21.27 -44.46
C LEU A 397 -19.35 -22.52 -45.17
N GLY A 398 -20.13 -23.31 -44.44
CA GLY A 398 -20.84 -24.48 -44.97
C GLY A 398 -20.16 -25.86 -44.82
N LYS A 399 -19.23 -26.05 -43.88
CA LYS A 399 -18.71 -27.39 -43.50
C LYS A 399 -18.97 -27.74 -42.02
N GLU A 400 -19.17 -29.04 -41.76
CA GLU A 400 -19.68 -29.56 -40.48
C GLU A 400 -18.64 -29.68 -39.35
N ALA A 401 -17.34 -29.71 -39.63
CA ALA A 401 -16.30 -29.89 -38.60
C ALA A 401 -15.31 -28.71 -38.53
N PRO A 402 -15.19 -28.02 -37.38
CA PRO A 402 -14.22 -26.94 -37.19
C PRO A 402 -12.78 -27.49 -37.08
N LEU A 403 -11.82 -26.78 -37.66
CA LEU A 403 -10.39 -27.08 -37.56
C LEU A 403 -9.76 -26.26 -36.44
N LEU A 404 -8.94 -26.89 -35.59
CA LEU A 404 -8.09 -26.17 -34.65
C LEU A 404 -6.95 -25.48 -35.43
N VAL A 405 -6.97 -24.15 -35.43
CA VAL A 405 -5.99 -23.32 -36.15
C VAL A 405 -4.90 -22.80 -35.21
N ALA A 406 -5.24 -22.54 -33.95
CA ALA A 406 -4.26 -22.17 -32.93
C ALA A 406 -4.70 -22.67 -31.54
N ASP A 407 -3.72 -23.09 -30.74
CA ASP A 407 -3.95 -23.59 -29.37
C ASP A 407 -4.47 -22.50 -28.42
N ARG A 408 -4.35 -21.23 -28.80
CA ARG A 408 -4.84 -20.08 -28.03
C ARG A 408 -5.28 -18.94 -28.94
N VAL A 409 -6.43 -18.35 -28.65
CA VAL A 409 -6.84 -17.04 -29.18
C VAL A 409 -6.03 -15.92 -28.51
N LEU A 410 -5.96 -14.76 -29.16
CA LEU A 410 -5.32 -13.57 -28.58
C LEU A 410 -6.02 -13.11 -27.29
N ASP A 411 -5.23 -12.63 -26.33
CA ASP A 411 -5.75 -12.13 -25.07
C ASP A 411 -6.74 -10.96 -25.28
N GLY A 412 -7.88 -10.99 -24.59
CA GLY A 412 -8.99 -10.06 -24.82
C GLY A 412 -9.99 -10.51 -25.88
N THR A 413 -9.87 -11.75 -26.39
CA THR A 413 -10.93 -12.36 -27.23
C THR A 413 -12.11 -12.79 -26.36
N PRO A 414 -13.35 -12.38 -26.67
CA PRO A 414 -14.52 -12.80 -25.92
C PRO A 414 -14.71 -14.32 -25.95
N CYS A 415 -15.06 -14.90 -24.80
CA CYS A 415 -15.28 -16.35 -24.62
C CYS A 415 -16.59 -16.71 -23.90
N GLY A 416 -17.24 -15.75 -23.25
CA GLY A 416 -18.52 -15.95 -22.57
C GLY A 416 -19.75 -15.69 -23.46
N PRO A 417 -20.93 -16.21 -23.09
CA PRO A 417 -22.18 -16.08 -23.86
C PRO A 417 -22.70 -14.63 -23.99
N TYR A 418 -22.21 -13.72 -23.16
CA TYR A 418 -22.56 -12.29 -23.16
C TYR A 418 -21.40 -11.37 -23.59
N GLU A 419 -20.32 -11.91 -24.15
CA GLU A 419 -19.08 -11.20 -24.49
C GLU A 419 -18.40 -10.45 -23.32
N THR A 420 -18.81 -10.73 -22.08
CA THR A 420 -18.22 -10.13 -20.85
C THR A 420 -16.92 -10.82 -20.44
N ASP A 421 -16.80 -12.11 -20.73
CA ASP A 421 -15.66 -12.92 -20.32
C ASP A 421 -14.64 -12.94 -21.44
N LEU A 422 -13.36 -12.79 -21.09
CA LEU A 422 -12.27 -12.67 -22.05
C LEU A 422 -11.25 -13.79 -21.85
N CYS A 423 -10.69 -14.26 -22.96
CA CYS A 423 -9.57 -15.17 -22.95
C CYS A 423 -8.31 -14.45 -22.47
N VAL A 424 -7.64 -15.02 -21.48
CA VAL A 424 -6.35 -14.56 -20.96
C VAL A 424 -5.46 -15.77 -20.73
N HIS A 425 -4.31 -15.81 -21.39
CA HIS A 425 -3.33 -16.89 -21.32
C HIS A 425 -3.92 -18.27 -21.68
N GLY A 426 -4.94 -18.30 -22.53
CA GLY A 426 -5.61 -19.53 -22.98
C GLY A 426 -6.72 -20.04 -22.03
N ARG A 427 -7.12 -19.28 -21.01
CA ARG A 427 -8.27 -19.58 -20.15
C ARG A 427 -9.32 -18.49 -20.25
N CYS A 428 -10.59 -18.88 -20.21
CA CYS A 428 -11.70 -17.92 -20.19
C CYS A 428 -11.85 -17.39 -18.76
N GLN A 429 -11.72 -16.08 -18.59
CA GLN A 429 -11.81 -15.45 -17.27
C GLN A 429 -12.96 -14.44 -17.24
N VAL A 430 -13.70 -14.46 -16.13
CA VAL A 430 -14.74 -13.47 -15.86
C VAL A 430 -14.06 -12.14 -15.57
N MET A 431 -14.15 -11.20 -16.51
CA MET A 431 -13.53 -9.89 -16.37
C MET A 431 -14.60 -8.86 -16.02
N CYS A 432 -14.67 -8.48 -14.74
CA CYS A 432 -15.46 -7.31 -14.33
C CYS A 432 -14.65 -6.03 -14.59
N LEU A 433 -15.33 -4.93 -14.94
CA LEU A 433 -14.76 -3.59 -15.16
C LEU A 433 -13.91 -3.06 -13.99
N LEU A 434 -14.04 -3.64 -12.80
CA LEU A 434 -13.28 -3.31 -11.59
C LEU A 434 -12.34 -4.43 -11.11
N CYS A 435 -12.35 -5.60 -11.75
CA CYS A 435 -11.55 -6.74 -11.29
C CYS A 435 -10.19 -6.78 -11.96
N VAL A 436 -9.17 -6.83 -11.11
CA VAL A 436 -7.78 -6.96 -11.49
C VAL A 436 -7.34 -8.38 -11.13
N LEU A 437 -7.01 -9.19 -12.14
CA LEU A 437 -6.72 -10.61 -11.95
C LEU A 437 -5.23 -10.79 -11.63
N GLY A 438 -4.93 -11.24 -10.40
CA GLY A 438 -3.56 -11.41 -9.89
C GLY A 438 -3.39 -11.18 -8.38
N GLY A 439 -4.40 -10.62 -7.70
CA GLY A 439 -4.46 -10.54 -6.24
C GLY A 439 -5.02 -11.84 -5.66
N GLY A 440 -4.32 -12.45 -4.69
CA GLY A 440 -4.76 -13.68 -4.01
C GLY A 440 -5.96 -13.45 -3.07
N GLY A 441 -7.10 -13.07 -3.63
CA GLY A 441 -8.39 -12.99 -2.96
C GLY A 441 -9.31 -14.08 -3.49
N PHE A 442 -9.95 -14.81 -2.58
CA PHE A 442 -10.99 -15.79 -2.86
C PHE A 442 -12.07 -15.21 -3.79
N GLU A 443 -12.59 -16.06 -4.67
CA GLU A 443 -13.77 -15.81 -5.49
C GLU A 443 -14.93 -15.34 -4.59
N GLU A 444 -15.26 -14.04 -4.63
CA GLU A 444 -16.60 -13.59 -4.24
C GLU A 444 -17.54 -13.85 -5.42
N GLU A 445 -18.50 -14.75 -5.22
CA GLU A 445 -19.65 -14.92 -6.10
C GLU A 445 -20.31 -13.56 -6.37
N ALA A 446 -20.33 -13.14 -7.64
CA ALA A 446 -21.10 -11.98 -8.07
C ALA A 446 -22.62 -12.28 -7.96
N PRO A 447 -23.46 -11.28 -7.62
CA PRO A 447 -24.89 -11.49 -7.42
C PRO A 447 -25.59 -11.77 -8.75
N SER A 448 -26.41 -12.82 -8.77
CA SER A 448 -27.27 -13.18 -9.89
C SER A 448 -28.35 -12.10 -10.15
N PRO A 449 -28.70 -11.77 -11.40
CA PRO A 449 -29.79 -10.83 -11.69
C PRO A 449 -31.17 -11.49 -11.45
N PRO A 450 -32.20 -10.71 -11.10
CA PRO A 450 -33.51 -11.26 -10.74
C PRO A 450 -34.33 -11.59 -12.00
N GLY A 451 -34.87 -12.81 -12.04
CA GLY A 451 -36.12 -13.10 -12.75
C GLY A 451 -36.05 -14.16 -13.84
N ARG A 452 -36.52 -15.37 -13.51
CA ARG A 452 -37.62 -16.03 -14.24
C ARG A 452 -38.21 -17.16 -13.40
N LEU A 453 -39.48 -16.99 -13.03
CA LEU A 453 -40.40 -18.06 -12.67
C LEU A 453 -40.49 -19.05 -13.83
N VAL A 454 -40.25 -20.34 -13.57
CA VAL A 454 -40.80 -21.44 -14.37
C VAL A 454 -41.36 -22.49 -13.40
N TRP A 455 -42.67 -22.70 -13.52
CA TRP A 455 -43.42 -23.81 -12.93
C TRP A 455 -43.07 -25.12 -13.64
N GLY A 456 -42.99 -26.22 -12.90
CA GLY A 456 -42.88 -27.57 -13.46
C GLY A 456 -43.04 -28.67 -12.40
N SER A 457 -44.24 -29.24 -12.34
CA SER A 457 -44.71 -30.21 -11.34
C SER A 457 -44.29 -31.66 -11.60
N ARG A 458 -44.44 -32.48 -10.53
CA ARG A 458 -44.54 -33.97 -10.42
C ARG A 458 -43.19 -34.70 -10.20
N GLY A 459 -43.05 -35.65 -9.27
CA GLY A 459 -44.01 -36.21 -8.31
C GLY A 459 -43.39 -37.35 -7.48
N LEU A 460 -44.10 -37.71 -6.39
CA LEU A 460 -44.29 -39.03 -5.76
C LEU A 460 -43.08 -39.94 -5.45
N GLY A 461 -42.95 -40.32 -4.17
CA GLY A 461 -42.30 -41.58 -3.79
C GLY A 461 -41.88 -41.71 -2.32
N ARG A 462 -42.84 -42.01 -1.42
CA ARG A 462 -42.58 -42.55 -0.06
C ARG A 462 -42.12 -44.01 -0.14
N TRP A 463 -41.14 -44.41 0.67
CA TRP A 463 -41.09 -45.67 1.45
C TRP A 463 -40.24 -45.43 2.72
N GLY A 464 -40.77 -45.74 3.91
CA GLY A 464 -40.06 -45.67 5.22
C GLY A 464 -39.40 -47.01 5.58
N PRO A 465 -39.32 -47.46 6.86
CA PRO A 465 -39.38 -46.74 8.14
C PRO A 465 -38.39 -47.26 9.24
N LEU A 466 -38.51 -46.69 10.45
CA LEU A 466 -38.31 -47.29 11.79
C LEU A 466 -36.89 -47.57 12.35
N LEU A 467 -36.53 -46.84 13.42
CA LEU A 467 -36.35 -47.42 14.76
C LEU A 467 -36.38 -46.34 15.86
N GLN A 468 -37.25 -46.56 16.85
CA GLN A 468 -37.45 -45.81 18.09
C GLN A 468 -36.37 -46.14 19.12
N ALA A 469 -36.08 -45.22 20.06
CA ALA A 469 -36.41 -45.40 21.48
C ALA A 469 -35.83 -44.29 22.38
N HIS A 470 -36.75 -43.65 23.13
CA HIS A 470 -36.70 -43.21 24.55
C HIS A 470 -35.48 -42.45 25.11
N GLY A 471 -35.63 -41.38 25.92
CA GLY A 471 -36.82 -40.83 26.55
C GLY A 471 -36.54 -39.60 27.45
N GLN A 472 -37.63 -38.88 27.74
CA GLN A 472 -37.97 -38.13 28.97
C GLN A 472 -36.91 -37.26 29.67
N ALA A 473 -37.13 -35.94 29.68
CA ALA A 473 -37.74 -35.21 30.82
C ALA A 473 -37.34 -33.72 30.83
N THR A 474 -38.32 -32.85 30.60
CA THR A 474 -38.40 -31.43 31.06
C THR A 474 -38.52 -31.38 32.60
N PRO A 475 -38.30 -30.26 33.35
CA PRO A 475 -38.82 -28.92 32.99
C PRO A 475 -38.12 -27.63 33.52
N LYS A 476 -38.49 -26.51 32.87
CA LYS A 476 -38.82 -25.15 33.38
C LYS A 476 -38.04 -24.49 34.54
N SER A 477 -37.56 -23.27 34.27
CA SER A 477 -37.76 -21.98 35.02
C SER A 477 -36.71 -20.99 34.47
N ARG A 478 -36.95 -19.78 33.94
CA ARG A 478 -37.80 -18.60 34.21
C ARG A 478 -37.33 -17.75 35.41
N TRP A 479 -37.18 -16.44 35.13
CA TRP A 479 -37.00 -15.27 36.01
C TRP A 479 -35.54 -14.98 36.42
N LEU A 480 -35.08 -13.76 36.72
CA LEU A 480 -35.46 -12.33 36.60
C LEU A 480 -34.20 -11.59 37.09
N GLN A 481 -33.85 -10.45 36.48
CA GLN A 481 -33.53 -9.18 37.17
C GLN A 481 -32.65 -9.28 38.42
N GLU A 482 -31.42 -8.80 38.30
CA GLU A 482 -30.95 -7.58 38.99
C GLU A 482 -29.87 -6.88 38.15
#